data_AF-A0A453N0E9-F1
#
_entry.id   AF-A0A453N0E9-F1
#
_cell.length_a   1.000
_cell.length_b   1.000
_cell.length_c   1.000
_cell.angle_alpha   90.00
_cell.angle_beta   90.00
_cell.angle_gamma   90.00
#
_symmetry.space_group_name_H-M   'P 1'
#
loop_
_entity.id
_entity.type
_entity.pdbx_description
1 polymer ?
#
loop_
_entity_poly.entity_id
_entity_poly.type
_entity_poly.pdbx_seq_one_letter_code
_entity_poly.pdbx_strand_id
1 'polypeptide(L)' 'KWLSTNQVPTSEDYLRNGVVTSGAPLVFMHLFFMLGHELPEGNNDDIHRVISCPAKIMRLWDDMGSAKV' A
#
# COMPACT_ATOMS: atom_id res chain seq x y z
N LYS A 1 -10.21 1.04 -13.58
CA LYS A 1 -11.04 0.08 -14.34
C LYS A 1 -12.33 -0.25 -13.60
N TRP A 2 -12.28 -0.72 -12.35
CA TRP A 2 -13.49 -1.07 -11.58
C TRP A 2 -14.59 0.00 -11.60
N LEU A 3 -14.22 1.27 -11.38
CA LEU A 3 -15.15 2.39 -11.44
C LEU A 3 -15.78 2.60 -12.83
N SER A 4 -15.01 2.44 -13.91
CA SER A 4 -15.51 2.66 -15.28
C SER A 4 -16.34 1.49 -15.82
N THR A 5 -16.17 0.30 -15.24
CA THR A 5 -16.89 -0.92 -15.65
C THR A 5 -17.95 -1.36 -14.65
N ASN A 6 -18.22 -0.55 -13.61
CA ASN A 6 -19.10 -0.90 -12.48
C ASN A 6 -18.81 -2.29 -11.87
N GLN A 7 -17.54 -2.70 -11.88
CA GLN A 7 -17.12 -3.94 -11.26
C GLN A 7 -16.91 -3.72 -9.77
N VAL A 8 -17.54 -4.57 -8.95
CA VAL A 8 -17.35 -4.59 -7.51
C VAL A 8 -16.30 -5.67 -7.20
N PRO A 9 -15.07 -5.28 -6.82
CA PRO A 9 -14.04 -6.25 -6.45
C PRO A 9 -14.38 -6.93 -5.12
N THR A 10 -13.74 -8.07 -4.87
CA THR A 10 -13.71 -8.64 -3.52
C THR A 10 -12.95 -7.69 -2.58
N SER A 11 -13.17 -7.80 -1.27
CA SER A 11 -12.44 -7.00 -0.28
C SER A 11 -10.92 -7.24 -0.36
N GLU A 12 -10.51 -8.48 -0.63
CA GLU A 12 -9.09 -8.83 -0.77
C GLU A 12 -8.48 -8.22 -2.04
N ASP A 13 -9.15 -8.33 -3.19
CA ASP A 13 -8.66 -7.72 -4.44
C ASP A 13 -8.58 -6.21 -4.32
N TYR A 14 -9.62 -5.61 -3.73
CA TYR A 14 -9.67 -4.17 -3.46
C TYR A 14 -8.49 -3.75 -2.60
N LEU A 15 -8.27 -4.43 -1.47
CA LEU A 15 -7.23 -4.06 -0.53
C LEU A 15 -5.84 -4.27 -1.13
N ARG A 16 -5.62 -5.37 -1.87
CA ARG A 16 -4.36 -5.62 -2.56
C ARG A 16 -4.01 -4.50 -3.54
N ASN A 17 -4.97 -4.06 -4.34
CA ASN A 17 -4.76 -2.91 -5.24
C ASN A 17 -4.63 -1.61 -4.45
N GLY A 18 -5.49 -1.39 -3.45
CA GLY A 18 -5.56 -0.19 -2.62
C GLY A 18 -4.26 0.12 -1.90
N VAL A 19 -3.58 -0.89 -1.36
CA VAL A 19 -2.26 -0.74 -0.75
C VAL A 19 -1.26 -0.15 -1.74
N VAL A 20 -1.20 -0.66 -2.97
CA VAL A 20 -0.27 -0.17 -4.00
C VAL A 20 -0.68 1.24 -4.46
N THR A 21 -1.96 1.46 -4.74
CA THR A 21 -2.45 2.75 -5.27
C THR A 21 -2.55 3.85 -4.23
N SER A 22 -2.43 3.53 -2.93
CA SER A 22 -2.33 4.54 -1.86
C SER A 22 -1.06 5.38 -1.97
N GLY A 23 -0.04 4.93 -2.71
CA GLY A 23 1.27 5.58 -2.78
C GLY A 23 2.14 5.40 -1.53
N ALA A 24 1.58 4.90 -0.42
CA ALA A 24 2.30 4.67 0.82
C ALA A 24 3.57 3.79 0.66
N PRO A 25 3.54 2.65 -0.06
CA PRO A 25 4.75 1.85 -0.24
C PRO A 25 5.88 2.63 -0.91
N LEU A 26 5.55 3.49 -1.88
CA LEU A 26 6.52 4.31 -2.61
C LEU A 26 7.11 5.40 -1.71
N VAL A 27 6.28 6.04 -0.88
CA VAL A 27 6.75 7.01 0.12
C VAL A 27 7.74 6.36 1.07
N PHE A 28 7.43 5.16 1.61
CA PHE A 28 8.36 4.45 2.47
C PHE A 28 9.65 4.06 1.76
N MET A 29 9.59 3.59 0.51
CA MET A 29 10.78 3.31 -0.28
C MET A 29 11.69 4.55 -0.39
N HIS A 30 11.12 5.71 -0.72
CA HIS A 30 11.89 6.96 -0.80
C HIS A 30 12.43 7.40 0.56
N LEU A 31 11.67 7.24 1.64
CA LEU A 31 12.14 7.54 3.00
C LEU A 31 13.32 6.66 3.39
N PHE A 32 13.23 5.35 3.16
CA PHE A 32 14.33 4.43 3.44
C PHE A 32 15.57 4.75 2.62
N PHE A 33 15.40 5.04 1.33
CA PHE A 33 16.50 5.50 0.47
C PHE A 33 17.17 6.78 1.00
N MET A 34 16.38 7.79 1.40
CA MET A 34 16.91 9.03 1.98
C MET A 34 17.61 8.81 3.34
N LEU A 35 17.21 7.80 4.10
CA LEU A 35 17.86 7.38 5.34
C LEU A 35 19.15 6.56 5.11
N GLY A 36 19.55 6.33 3.85
CA GLY A 36 20.74 5.58 3.50
C GLY A 36 20.57 4.07 3.56
N HIS A 37 19.33 3.56 3.64
CA HIS A 37 19.08 2.14 3.43
C HIS A 37 19.18 1.82 1.94
N GLU A 38 19.98 0.82 1.61
CA GLU A 38 20.06 0.28 0.26
C GLU A 38 18.71 -0.32 -0.14
N LEU A 39 18.34 -0.15 -1.41
CA LEU A 39 17.20 -0.86 -1.98
C LEU A 39 17.46 -2.36 -1.82
N PRO A 40 16.46 -3.16 -1.42
CA PRO A 40 16.66 -4.60 -1.25
C PRO A 40 17.10 -5.21 -2.60
N GLU A 41 18.39 -5.53 -2.72
CA GLU A 41 18.90 -6.39 -3.79
C GLU A 41 18.46 -7.82 -3.47
N GLY A 42 17.35 -8.25 -4.07
CA GLY A 42 16.81 -9.62 -3.93
C GLY A 42 15.53 -9.72 -3.10
N ASN A 43 15.14 -10.95 -2.78
CA ASN A 43 13.90 -11.26 -2.05
C ASN A 43 14.10 -11.05 -0.54
N ASN A 44 14.27 -9.79 -0.13
CA ASN A 44 14.43 -9.41 1.27
C ASN A 44 13.03 -9.22 1.90
N ASP A 45 12.38 -10.35 2.20
CA ASP A 45 11.00 -10.43 2.68
C ASP A 45 10.72 -9.50 3.87
N ASP A 46 11.71 -9.28 4.73
CA ASP A 46 11.59 -8.40 5.89
C ASP A 46 11.40 -6.93 5.50
N ILE A 47 12.18 -6.41 4.54
CA ILE A 47 12.02 -5.03 4.04
C ILE A 47 10.66 -4.88 3.36
N HIS A 48 10.23 -5.89 2.60
CA HIS A 48 8.90 -5.90 2.00
C HIS A 48 7.79 -5.85 3.05
N ARG A 49 7.93 -6.55 4.19
CA ARG A 49 6.97 -6.48 5.31
C ARG A 49 6.99 -5.14 6.03
N VAL A 50 8.17 -4.54 6.23
CA VAL A 50 8.31 -3.21 6.85
C VAL A 50 7.64 -2.13 6.02
N ILE A 51 7.59 -2.27 4.69
CA ILE A 51 6.88 -1.34 3.81
C ILE A 51 5.40 -1.68 3.70
N SER A 52 5.05 -2.95 3.47
CA SER A 52 3.68 -3.37 3.14
C SER A 52 2.72 -3.33 4.33
N CYS A 53 3.18 -3.66 5.55
CA CYS A 53 2.32 -3.62 6.74
C CYS A 53 1.85 -2.20 7.08
N PRO A 54 2.73 -1.18 7.22
CA PRO A 54 2.31 0.19 7.44
C PRO A 54 1.50 0.77 6.27
N ALA A 55 1.79 0.38 5.02
CA ALA A 55 0.99 0.79 3.88
C ALA A 55 -0.45 0.24 3.94
N LYS A 56 -0.64 -1.01 4.39
CA LYS A 56 -1.98 -1.57 4.63
C LYS A 56 -2.71 -0.84 5.76
N ILE A 57 -2.02 -0.50 6.85
CA ILE A 57 -2.60 0.29 7.94
C ILE A 57 -3.04 1.67 7.43
N MET A 58 -2.18 2.39 6.72
CA MET A 58 -2.53 3.71 6.18
C MET A 58 -3.68 3.64 5.20
N ARG A 59 -3.74 2.61 4.34
CA ARG A 59 -4.86 2.44 3.42
C ARG A 59 -6.19 2.27 4.16
N LEU A 60 -6.21 1.39 5.16
CA LEU A 60 -7.42 1.15 5.96
C LEU A 60 -7.82 2.38 6.78
N TRP A 61 -6.84 3.10 7.33
CA TRP A 61 -7.07 4.33 8.08
C TRP A 61 -7.72 5.42 7.21
N ASP A 62 -7.20 5.65 6.01
CA ASP A 62 -7.74 6.61 5.03
C ASP A 62 -9.18 6.25 4.59
N ASP A 63 -9.41 4.97 4.28
CA ASP A 63 -10.73 4.48 3.90
C ASP A 63 -11.75 4.62 5.05
N MET A 64 -11.34 4.33 6.30
CA MET A 64 -12.19 4.52 7.48
C MET A 64 -12.51 6.00 7.74
N GLY A 65 -11.54 6.89 7.56
CA GLY A 65 -11.70 8.33 7.78
C GLY A 65 -12.60 9.01 6.74
N SER A 66 -12.72 8.42 5.55
CA SER A 66 -13.56 8.93 4.45
C SER A 66 -14.89 8.18 4.30
N ALA A 67 -15.08 7.09 5.04
CA ALA A 67 -16.33 6.33 5.04
C ALA A 67 -17.48 7.20 5.55
N LYS A 68 -18.56 7.26 4.75
CA LYS A 68 -19.81 7.89 5.19
C LYS A 68 -20.56 6.94 6.12
N VAL A 69 -21.15 7.50 7.16
CA VAL A 69 -22.10 6.83 8.05
C VAL A 69 -23.48 6.80 7.40
#